data_AF-A0AAI9YJA5-F1
#
_entry.id   AF-A0AAI9YJA5-F1
#
_cell.length_a   1.000
_cell.length_b   1.000
_cell.length_c   1.000
_cell.angle_alpha   90.00
_cell.angle_beta   90.00
_cell.angle_gamma   90.00
#
_symmetry.space_group_name_H-M   'P 1'
#
loop_
_entity.id
_entity.type
_entity.pdbx_description
1 polymer ?
#
loop_
_entity_poly.entity_id
_entity_poly.type
_entity_poly.pdbx_seq_one_letter_code
_entity_poly.pdbx_strand_id
1 'polypeptide(L)'
;MGTLRTAYRISTFSTPTLTRSANQIPGIILRQARWSSSTPISKLVFPEDDGAEPSELRHLHLDGSDSKHYPSYDSASNFQTALRQVFLDWKSAPNSRAPSPLVLSFTPAPTYTLGRRQKTLLPEQLERLQQPLTVIEEMKVAAEKQNGGTSSGEQQFTPEVIETDRGGLTTYHGPGQVVLWPILDLHSKYYPRLTVRSYARLLEETTQAILADGPGVQTYLSEDDPGVWAEAARQRTGGQERKIAAMGVHLRRHISGLGTALNVDVAVDGDEAFNPWARFVPCGLEGKTATSVRAELGEDSWRQLSLAGDGKTKREWYARRWAEELAKRLGVGIAPTTVHQRLG
;
A
#
# COMPACT_ATOMS: atom_id res chain seq x y z
N MET A 1 -12.20 3.83 62.92
CA MET A 1 -13.22 4.90 63.06
C MET A 1 -12.52 6.23 62.91
N GLY A 2 -12.95 7.08 61.97
CA GLY A 2 -12.32 8.37 61.70
C GLY A 2 -12.39 8.77 60.22
N THR A 3 -13.60 8.95 59.71
CA THR A 3 -13.92 9.48 58.38
C THR A 3 -13.56 10.96 58.29
N LEU A 4 -12.66 11.34 57.38
CA LEU A 4 -12.48 12.72 56.94
C LEU A 4 -13.12 12.90 55.55
N ARG A 5 -14.29 13.53 55.55
CA ARG A 5 -14.98 14.04 54.37
C ARG A 5 -14.40 15.41 54.04
N THR A 6 -13.77 15.55 52.88
CA THR A 6 -13.43 16.88 52.31
C THR A 6 -14.51 17.26 51.32
N ALA A 7 -15.29 18.29 51.66
CA ALA A 7 -16.29 18.89 50.80
C ALA A 7 -15.63 19.86 49.80
N TYR A 8 -15.87 19.67 48.50
CA TYR A 8 -15.55 20.68 47.49
C TYR A 8 -16.79 21.53 47.20
N ARG A 9 -16.61 22.84 47.37
CA ARG A 9 -17.60 23.90 47.18
C ARG A 9 -17.72 24.20 45.68
N ILE A 10 -18.93 24.11 45.14
CA ILE A 10 -19.26 24.54 43.77
C ILE A 10 -19.29 26.07 43.75
N SER A 11 -18.42 26.70 42.95
CA SER A 11 -18.54 28.12 42.61
C SER A 11 -18.94 28.26 41.15
N THR A 12 -20.14 28.77 40.91
CA THR A 12 -20.60 29.25 39.61
C THR A 12 -19.90 30.56 39.27
N PHE A 13 -19.22 30.62 38.11
CA PHE A 13 -18.72 31.89 37.56
C PHE A 13 -19.23 32.08 36.13
N SER A 14 -19.79 33.28 35.91
CA SER A 14 -20.36 33.77 34.68
C SER A 14 -19.36 33.89 33.54
N THR A 15 -19.85 33.68 32.33
CA THR A 15 -19.19 33.87 31.04
C THR A 15 -18.80 35.33 30.79
N PRO A 16 -17.56 35.62 30.35
CA PRO A 16 -17.24 36.85 29.64
C PRO A 16 -17.20 36.60 28.14
N THR A 17 -17.99 37.39 27.41
CA THR A 17 -17.95 37.55 25.96
C THR A 17 -16.66 38.27 25.58
N LEU A 18 -15.79 37.64 24.79
CA LEU A 18 -14.65 38.30 24.15
C LEU A 18 -14.63 37.98 22.66
N THR A 19 -15.01 38.98 21.88
CA THR A 19 -14.72 39.13 20.46
C THR A 19 -13.21 39.10 20.24
N ARG A 20 -12.72 38.24 19.35
CA ARG A 20 -11.31 38.29 18.93
C ARG A 20 -11.17 38.15 17.42
N SER A 21 -10.53 39.19 16.88
CA SER A 21 -10.12 39.39 15.51
C SER A 21 -9.28 38.25 14.96
N ALA A 22 -9.54 37.90 13.71
CA ALA A 22 -8.67 37.10 12.87
C ALA A 22 -7.33 37.84 12.65
N ASN A 23 -6.21 37.19 12.99
CA ASN A 23 -5.00 37.18 12.15
C ASN A 23 -3.94 36.20 12.68
N GLN A 24 -3.57 35.30 11.75
CA GLN A 24 -2.23 34.76 11.47
C GLN A 24 -1.47 33.97 12.55
N ILE A 25 -1.61 32.65 12.46
CA ILE A 25 -0.53 31.68 12.73
C ILE A 25 -0.09 31.17 11.34
N PRO A 26 1.21 31.07 10.99
CA PRO A 26 1.63 30.56 9.70
C PRO A 26 1.40 29.05 9.64
N GLY A 27 0.20 28.67 9.21
CA GLY A 27 -0.20 27.29 8.97
C GLY A 27 0.15 26.89 7.54
N ILE A 28 0.80 25.74 7.42
CA ILE A 28 0.96 24.99 6.18
C ILE A 28 -0.44 24.84 5.55
N ILE A 29 -0.64 25.47 4.39
CA ILE A 29 -1.83 25.28 3.58
C ILE A 29 -1.75 23.86 3.01
N LEU A 30 -2.33 22.89 3.72
CA LEU A 30 -2.69 21.61 3.13
C LEU A 30 -3.77 21.90 2.09
N ARG A 31 -3.37 21.98 0.81
CA ARG A 31 -4.33 21.95 -0.30
C ARG A 31 -5.13 20.66 -0.13
N GLN A 32 -6.39 20.80 0.25
CA GLN A 32 -7.32 19.68 0.32
C GLN A 32 -7.41 19.07 -1.08
N ALA A 33 -6.81 17.90 -1.27
CA ALA A 33 -7.09 17.06 -2.43
C ALA A 33 -8.62 16.89 -2.50
N ARG A 34 -9.23 17.17 -3.65
CA ARG A 34 -10.68 17.04 -3.83
C ARG A 34 -11.01 15.56 -4.00
N TRP A 35 -11.30 14.90 -2.89
CA TRP A 35 -11.78 13.51 -2.90
C TRP A 35 -13.12 13.44 -3.64
N SER A 36 -13.20 12.64 -4.71
CA SER A 36 -14.45 12.50 -5.48
C SER A 36 -15.44 11.48 -4.89
N SER A 37 -15.26 11.05 -3.64
CA SER A 37 -16.26 10.28 -2.90
C SER A 37 -17.06 11.18 -1.97
N SER A 38 -18.37 10.99 -1.95
CA SER A 38 -19.27 11.59 -0.96
C SER A 38 -19.05 11.07 0.47
N THR A 39 -18.20 10.05 0.68
CA THR A 39 -17.93 9.43 1.99
C THR A 39 -16.86 10.20 2.77
N PRO A 40 -17.19 10.80 3.94
CA PRO A 40 -16.20 11.41 4.82
C PRO A 40 -15.15 10.41 5.29
N ILE A 41 -13.89 10.85 5.43
CA ILE A 41 -12.77 10.02 5.95
C ILE A 41 -13.12 9.37 7.29
N SER A 42 -13.87 10.05 8.16
CA SER A 42 -14.31 9.48 9.43
C SER A 42 -15.14 8.20 9.26
N LYS A 43 -15.96 8.09 8.21
CA LYS A 43 -16.76 6.90 7.91
C LYS A 43 -15.94 5.72 7.39
N LEU A 44 -14.75 6.00 6.84
CA LEU A 44 -13.83 4.97 6.37
C LEU A 44 -13.02 4.34 7.52
N VAL A 45 -12.91 5.06 8.64
CA VAL A 45 -12.07 4.69 9.79
C VAL A 45 -12.90 4.22 10.98
N PHE A 46 -14.04 4.87 11.23
CA PHE A 46 -14.93 4.55 12.35
C PHE A 46 -16.14 3.74 11.89
N PRO A 47 -16.51 2.68 12.62
CA PRO A 47 -17.51 1.69 12.19
C PRO A 47 -18.99 2.10 12.28
N GLU A 48 -19.28 3.30 12.74
CA GLU A 48 -20.64 3.70 13.16
C GLU A 48 -21.63 3.88 12.01
N ASP A 49 -21.16 3.81 10.76
CA ASP A 49 -21.98 4.03 9.57
C ASP A 49 -22.32 2.75 8.77
N ASP A 50 -21.74 1.59 9.12
CA ASP A 50 -21.92 0.33 8.37
C ASP A 50 -22.10 -0.95 9.22
N GLY A 51 -22.03 -0.86 10.56
CA GLY A 51 -22.35 -1.99 11.45
C GLY A 51 -21.22 -3.00 11.69
N ALA A 52 -20.00 -2.71 11.25
CA ALA A 52 -18.82 -3.53 11.49
C ALA A 52 -18.28 -3.41 12.93
N GLU A 53 -17.61 -4.44 13.45
CA GLU A 53 -16.98 -4.37 14.77
C GLU A 53 -15.69 -3.53 14.73
N PRO A 54 -15.36 -2.73 15.78
CA PRO A 54 -14.15 -1.87 15.78
C PRO A 54 -12.82 -2.62 15.60
N SER A 55 -12.81 -3.93 15.82
CA SER A 55 -11.65 -4.79 15.59
C SER A 55 -11.46 -5.19 14.13
N GLU A 56 -12.50 -5.09 13.29
CA GLU A 56 -12.45 -5.62 11.92
C GLU A 56 -11.51 -4.83 11.02
N LEU A 57 -10.70 -5.55 10.25
CA LEU A 57 -9.84 -4.99 9.23
C LEU A 57 -10.70 -4.48 8.07
N ARG A 58 -10.49 -3.22 7.69
CA ARG A 58 -11.13 -2.60 6.53
C ARG A 58 -10.20 -2.61 5.32
N HIS A 59 -10.71 -2.93 4.15
CA HIS A 59 -9.96 -2.89 2.90
C HIS A 59 -10.49 -1.77 2.00
N LEU A 60 -9.65 -0.77 1.72
CA LEU A 60 -9.95 0.31 0.79
C LEU A 60 -9.09 0.13 -0.47
N HIS A 61 -9.72 0.04 -1.63
CA HIS A 61 -9.02 0.01 -2.91
C HIS A 61 -9.07 1.40 -3.56
N LEU A 62 -7.93 1.94 -3.97
CA LEU A 62 -7.85 3.25 -4.62
C LEU A 62 -7.81 3.08 -6.13
N ASP A 63 -8.81 3.64 -6.79
CA ASP A 63 -8.90 3.74 -8.24
C ASP A 63 -8.49 5.16 -8.68
N GLY A 64 -8.00 5.30 -9.91
CA GLY A 64 -7.80 6.63 -10.48
C GLY A 64 -9.11 7.26 -10.95
N SER A 65 -9.02 8.50 -11.42
CA SER A 65 -10.16 9.32 -11.80
C SER A 65 -10.95 8.77 -13.00
N ASP A 66 -10.33 7.93 -13.83
CA ASP A 66 -10.97 7.16 -14.89
C ASP A 66 -10.40 5.72 -15.01
N SER A 67 -11.00 4.88 -15.88
CA SER A 67 -10.63 3.46 -16.00
C SER A 67 -9.25 3.19 -16.60
N LYS A 68 -8.57 4.21 -17.15
CA LYS A 68 -7.24 4.11 -17.79
C LYS A 68 -6.17 4.88 -17.03
N HIS A 69 -6.54 5.72 -16.07
CA HIS A 69 -5.63 6.47 -15.23
C HIS A 69 -5.46 5.75 -13.91
N TYR A 70 -4.21 5.38 -13.63
CA TYR A 70 -3.80 4.93 -12.31
C TYR A 70 -3.79 6.12 -11.34
N PRO A 71 -4.13 5.95 -10.05
CA PRO A 71 -3.91 6.98 -9.06
C PRO A 71 -2.43 7.38 -9.01
N SER A 72 -2.14 8.68 -8.87
CA SER A 72 -0.76 9.11 -8.62
C SER A 72 -0.31 8.62 -7.25
N TYR A 73 0.98 8.32 -7.12
CA TYR A 73 1.57 7.90 -5.85
C TYR A 73 1.38 8.97 -4.77
N ASP A 74 1.52 10.25 -5.12
CA ASP A 74 1.33 11.38 -4.20
C ASP A 74 -0.11 11.50 -3.71
N SER A 75 -1.11 11.34 -4.58
CA SER A 75 -2.52 11.38 -4.15
C SER A 75 -2.84 10.24 -3.18
N ALA A 76 -2.33 9.03 -3.45
CA ALA A 76 -2.47 7.90 -2.53
C ALA A 76 -1.73 8.15 -1.20
N SER A 77 -0.51 8.71 -1.24
CA SER A 77 0.30 9.04 -0.06
C SER A 77 -0.37 10.09 0.83
N ASN A 78 -0.95 11.13 0.21
CA ASN A 78 -1.73 12.15 0.89
C ASN A 78 -2.98 11.55 1.54
N PHE A 79 -3.64 10.60 0.87
CA PHE A 79 -4.80 9.90 1.45
C PHE A 79 -4.42 9.06 2.66
N GLN A 80 -3.33 8.30 2.55
CA GLN A 80 -2.80 7.53 3.68
C GLN A 80 -2.45 8.46 4.85
N THR A 81 -1.86 9.62 4.57
CA THR A 81 -1.52 10.62 5.59
C THR A 81 -2.77 11.13 6.31
N ALA A 82 -3.84 11.45 5.58
CA ALA A 82 -5.10 11.89 6.16
C ALA A 82 -5.73 10.80 7.05
N LEU A 83 -5.73 9.55 6.60
CA LEU A 83 -6.23 8.40 7.37
C LEU A 83 -5.39 8.18 8.63
N ARG A 84 -4.05 8.22 8.52
CA ARG A 84 -3.14 8.11 9.67
C ARG A 84 -3.35 9.24 10.67
N GLN A 85 -3.67 10.44 10.21
CA GLN A 85 -3.93 11.57 11.10
C GLN A 85 -5.12 11.29 12.02
N VAL A 86 -6.17 10.60 11.54
CA VAL A 86 -7.30 10.18 12.40
C VAL A 86 -6.83 9.30 13.57
N PHE A 87 -5.92 8.35 13.31
CA PHE A 87 -5.35 7.51 14.37
C PHE A 87 -4.51 8.32 15.37
N LEU A 88 -3.74 9.29 14.87
CA LEU A 88 -2.89 10.14 15.69
C LEU A 88 -3.70 11.12 16.54
N ASP A 89 -4.80 11.64 16.01
CA ASP A 89 -5.73 12.50 16.73
C ASP A 89 -6.43 11.72 17.84
N TRP A 90 -6.94 10.51 17.53
CA TRP A 90 -7.49 9.61 18.54
C TRP A 90 -6.47 9.28 19.64
N LYS A 91 -5.21 9.02 19.30
CA LYS A 91 -4.15 8.80 20.31
C LYS A 91 -3.84 10.02 21.16
N SER A 92 -4.15 11.22 20.69
CA SER A 92 -3.89 12.46 21.44
C SER A 92 -5.04 12.79 22.38
N ALA A 93 -6.27 12.47 21.97
CA ALA A 93 -7.47 12.59 22.78
C ALA A 93 -8.32 11.31 22.67
N PRO A 94 -7.95 10.23 23.39
CA PRO A 94 -8.65 8.96 23.28
C PRO A 94 -10.10 9.12 23.72
N ASN A 95 -11.02 8.68 22.86
CA ASN A 95 -12.40 8.44 23.23
C ASN A 95 -12.62 6.92 23.42
N SER A 96 -13.85 6.49 23.72
CA SER A 96 -14.16 5.09 23.99
C SER A 96 -13.91 4.14 22.81
N ARG A 97 -13.80 4.64 21.57
CA ARG A 97 -13.76 3.84 20.34
C ARG A 97 -12.48 4.08 19.55
N ALA A 98 -11.61 3.08 19.52
CA ALA A 98 -10.40 3.14 18.71
C ALA A 98 -10.72 2.99 17.20
N PRO A 99 -9.95 3.66 16.32
CA PRO A 99 -10.00 3.46 14.87
C PRO A 99 -9.88 1.99 14.45
N SER A 100 -10.63 1.59 13.44
CA SER A 100 -10.54 0.24 12.87
C SER A 100 -9.22 0.09 12.11
N PRO A 101 -8.50 -1.03 12.21
CA PRO A 101 -7.31 -1.28 11.38
C PRO A 101 -7.72 -1.30 9.90
N LEU A 102 -6.85 -0.81 9.01
CA LEU A 102 -7.19 -0.72 7.59
C LEU A 102 -6.00 -1.00 6.65
N VAL A 103 -6.33 -1.45 5.45
CA VAL A 103 -5.40 -1.67 4.33
C VAL A 103 -5.83 -0.78 3.18
N LEU A 104 -4.94 0.11 2.75
CA LEU A 104 -5.04 0.75 1.45
C LEU A 104 -4.39 -0.13 0.39
N SER A 105 -5.06 -0.36 -0.72
CA SER A 105 -4.46 -1.06 -1.87
C SER A 105 -4.69 -0.29 -3.16
N PHE A 106 -3.71 -0.31 -4.07
CA PHE A 106 -3.82 0.37 -5.37
C PHE A 106 -2.68 -0.05 -6.29
N THR A 107 -2.84 0.22 -7.58
CA THR A 107 -1.75 0.19 -8.57
C THR A 107 -1.48 1.65 -8.97
N PRO A 108 -0.32 2.24 -8.68
CA PRO A 108 -0.07 3.64 -9.04
C PRO A 108 0.32 3.81 -10.50
N ALA A 109 0.30 5.06 -10.96
CA ALA A 109 1.00 5.45 -12.19
C ALA A 109 2.52 5.18 -12.04
N PRO A 110 3.29 5.01 -13.14
CA PRO A 110 4.72 4.78 -13.06
C PRO A 110 5.43 5.82 -12.21
N THR A 111 6.09 5.37 -11.14
CA THR A 111 6.77 6.22 -10.16
C THR A 111 7.96 5.48 -9.58
N TYR A 112 9.13 6.11 -9.59
CA TYR A 112 10.24 5.71 -8.75
C TYR A 112 10.18 6.46 -7.43
N THR A 113 10.29 5.73 -6.32
CA THR A 113 10.42 6.37 -5.02
C THR A 113 11.84 6.26 -4.51
N LEU A 114 12.32 7.32 -3.87
CA LEU A 114 13.61 7.44 -3.23
C LEU A 114 13.42 7.27 -1.72
N GLY A 115 14.02 6.23 -1.15
CA GLY A 115 13.91 5.93 0.28
C GLY A 115 14.89 6.72 1.14
N ARG A 116 14.77 6.64 2.47
CA ARG A 116 15.62 7.40 3.41
C ARG A 116 17.12 7.17 3.27
N ARG A 117 17.56 6.06 2.67
CA ARG A 117 18.97 5.74 2.46
C ARG A 117 19.53 6.27 1.13
N GLN A 118 18.68 6.83 0.27
CA GLN A 118 19.07 7.41 -1.02
C GLN A 118 18.04 8.48 -1.39
N LYS A 119 18.29 9.72 -1.00
CA LYS A 119 17.43 10.86 -1.31
C LYS A 119 17.90 11.69 -2.51
N THR A 120 19.16 11.52 -2.90
CA THR A 120 19.78 12.31 -3.97
C THR A 120 20.25 11.36 -5.07
N LEU A 121 20.01 11.76 -6.32
CA LEU A 121 20.48 11.11 -7.52
C LEU A 121 21.41 12.05 -8.29
N LEU A 122 22.35 11.49 -9.04
CA LEU A 122 23.05 12.25 -10.07
C LEU A 122 22.07 12.67 -11.18
N PRO A 123 22.31 13.79 -11.89
CA PRO A 123 21.42 14.24 -12.97
C PRO A 123 21.15 13.16 -14.03
N GLU A 124 22.19 12.43 -14.44
CA GLU A 124 22.10 11.31 -15.39
C GLU A 124 21.24 10.14 -14.88
N GLN A 125 21.27 9.86 -13.57
CA GLN A 125 20.46 8.82 -12.96
C GLN A 125 19.00 9.25 -12.92
N LEU A 126 18.73 10.51 -12.56
CA LEU A 126 17.38 11.08 -12.58
C LEU A 126 16.80 11.07 -13.99
N GLU A 127 17.57 11.54 -14.98
CA GLU A 127 17.16 11.55 -16.39
C GLU A 127 16.86 10.13 -16.89
N ARG A 128 17.69 9.14 -16.54
CA ARG A 128 17.46 7.73 -16.89
C ARG A 128 16.16 7.19 -16.29
N LEU A 129 15.87 7.47 -15.02
CA LEU A 129 14.61 7.05 -14.39
C LEU A 129 13.40 7.67 -15.08
N GLN A 130 13.49 8.91 -15.53
CA GLN A 130 12.42 9.67 -16.16
C GLN A 130 12.27 9.42 -17.68
N GLN A 131 13.06 8.54 -18.29
CA GLN A 131 12.88 8.18 -19.69
C GLN A 131 11.46 7.61 -19.95
N PRO A 132 10.92 7.70 -21.17
CA PRO A 132 9.64 7.09 -21.49
C PRO A 132 9.63 5.59 -21.18
N LEU A 133 8.59 5.09 -20.50
CA LEU A 133 8.39 3.69 -20.13
C LEU A 133 7.12 3.18 -20.82
N THR A 134 7.25 2.10 -21.58
CA THR A 134 6.14 1.41 -22.22
C THR A 134 5.58 0.36 -21.27
N VAL A 135 4.30 0.48 -20.96
CA VAL A 135 3.54 -0.45 -20.14
C VAL A 135 2.64 -1.27 -21.06
N ILE A 136 2.66 -2.59 -20.86
CA ILE A 136 1.79 -3.53 -21.57
C ILE A 136 0.67 -3.96 -20.62
N GLU A 137 -0.57 -3.69 -20.99
CA GLU A 137 -1.75 -4.04 -20.19
C GLU A 137 -2.55 -5.16 -20.85
N GLU A 138 -2.82 -6.21 -20.08
CA GLU A 138 -3.75 -7.26 -20.49
C GLU A 138 -5.19 -6.77 -20.34
N MET A 139 -5.89 -6.66 -21.46
CA MET A 139 -7.30 -6.28 -21.56
C MET A 139 -8.16 -7.48 -21.97
N LYS A 140 -9.37 -7.56 -21.40
CA LYS A 140 -10.37 -8.56 -21.81
C LYS A 140 -10.93 -8.20 -23.18
N VAL A 141 -10.89 -9.13 -24.14
CA VAL A 141 -11.62 -8.96 -25.41
C VAL A 141 -13.12 -9.20 -25.16
N ALA A 142 -13.97 -8.29 -25.64
CA ALA A 142 -15.42 -8.45 -25.55
C ALA A 142 -15.87 -9.77 -26.21
N ALA A 143 -16.81 -10.46 -25.56
CA ALA A 143 -17.19 -11.85 -25.81
C ALA A 143 -17.81 -12.16 -27.20
N GLU A 144 -17.78 -11.24 -28.16
CA GLU A 144 -18.41 -11.41 -29.48
C GLU A 144 -17.53 -12.15 -30.51
N LYS A 145 -16.27 -12.45 -30.20
CA LYS A 145 -15.44 -13.36 -31.01
C LYS A 145 -15.27 -14.69 -30.28
N GLN A 146 -15.74 -15.78 -30.90
CA GLN A 146 -15.79 -17.15 -30.37
C GLN A 146 -14.42 -17.83 -30.11
N ASN A 147 -13.42 -17.09 -29.64
CA ASN A 147 -12.22 -17.64 -29.00
C ASN A 147 -11.84 -16.62 -27.93
N GLY A 148 -12.00 -16.96 -26.65
CA GLY A 148 -11.78 -16.09 -25.49
C GLY A 148 -10.32 -15.63 -25.32
N GLY A 149 -9.81 -14.87 -26.29
CA GLY A 149 -8.46 -14.31 -26.28
C GLY A 149 -8.37 -13.06 -25.41
N THR A 150 -7.19 -12.82 -24.86
CA THR A 150 -6.78 -11.57 -24.22
C THR A 150 -6.12 -10.67 -25.26
N SER A 151 -6.42 -9.38 -25.28
CA SER A 151 -5.71 -8.38 -26.10
C SER A 151 -4.77 -7.59 -25.22
N SER A 152 -3.61 -7.18 -25.74
CA SER A 152 -2.69 -6.27 -25.05
C SER A 152 -2.83 -4.84 -25.56
N GLY A 153 -2.83 -3.86 -24.66
CA GLY A 153 -2.65 -2.45 -24.99
C GLY A 153 -1.28 -1.98 -24.56
N GLU A 154 -0.66 -1.14 -25.38
CA GLU A 154 0.58 -0.46 -25.05
C GLU A 154 0.29 1.00 -24.73
N GLN A 155 0.83 1.47 -23.61
CA GLN A 155 0.78 2.86 -23.22
C GLN A 155 2.15 3.32 -22.76
N GLN A 156 2.55 4.50 -23.23
CA GLN A 156 3.80 5.12 -22.83
C GLN A 156 3.55 6.12 -21.69
N PHE A 157 4.42 6.09 -20.69
CA PHE A 157 4.40 6.97 -19.54
C PHE A 157 5.77 7.61 -19.33
N THR A 158 5.80 8.78 -18.72
CA THR A 158 7.03 9.36 -18.15
C THR A 158 6.97 9.16 -16.64
N PRO A 159 7.80 8.27 -16.05
CA PRO A 159 7.73 8.00 -14.62
C PRO A 159 8.08 9.23 -13.77
N GLU A 160 7.34 9.43 -12.68
CA GLU A 160 7.69 10.43 -11.67
C GLU A 160 8.83 9.90 -10.77
N VAL A 161 9.59 10.81 -10.14
CA VAL A 161 10.60 10.46 -9.14
C VAL A 161 10.32 11.23 -7.87
N ILE A 162 10.03 10.52 -6.78
CA ILE A 162 9.48 11.11 -5.55
C ILE A 162 10.29 10.67 -4.33
N GLU A 163 10.62 11.60 -3.44
CA GLU A 163 11.22 11.28 -2.14
C GLU A 163 10.18 10.78 -1.14
N THR A 164 10.57 9.78 -0.33
CA THR A 164 9.67 9.14 0.63
C THR A 164 10.36 8.85 1.96
N ASP A 165 9.57 8.72 3.02
CA ASP A 165 10.07 8.38 4.36
C ASP A 165 10.21 6.87 4.61
N ARG A 166 9.99 6.01 3.61
CA ARG A 166 10.24 4.56 3.77
C ARG A 166 11.72 4.30 4.00
N GLY A 167 11.98 3.19 4.68
CA GLY A 167 13.31 2.58 4.64
C GLY A 167 13.70 2.16 3.21
N GLY A 168 14.98 1.82 3.05
CA GLY A 168 15.53 1.32 1.78
C GLY A 168 16.04 2.42 0.84
N LEU A 169 16.46 1.97 -0.35
CA LEU A 169 17.02 2.74 -1.46
C LEU A 169 15.93 3.00 -2.52
N THR A 170 16.26 3.35 -3.77
CA THR A 170 15.29 3.48 -4.87
C THR A 170 14.45 2.20 -5.11
N THR A 171 13.18 2.36 -5.45
CA THR A 171 12.31 1.27 -5.97
C THR A 171 11.32 1.83 -7.00
N TYR A 172 10.75 0.95 -7.81
CA TYR A 172 9.68 1.28 -8.75
C TYR A 172 8.30 0.88 -8.22
N HIS A 173 7.30 1.68 -8.59
CA HIS A 173 5.88 1.37 -8.50
C HIS A 173 5.18 1.72 -9.81
N GLY A 174 4.20 0.95 -10.22
CA GLY A 174 3.47 1.22 -11.43
C GLY A 174 2.51 0.11 -11.84
N PRO A 175 1.97 0.19 -13.06
CA PRO A 175 1.12 -0.83 -13.65
C PRO A 175 1.74 -2.23 -13.55
N GLY A 176 0.92 -3.19 -13.13
CA GLY A 176 1.36 -4.56 -12.87
C GLY A 176 1.86 -4.83 -11.45
N GLN A 177 1.98 -3.79 -10.61
CA GLN A 177 2.37 -3.91 -9.20
C GLN A 177 1.24 -3.46 -8.28
N VAL A 178 0.93 -4.26 -7.27
CA VAL A 178 -0.07 -3.93 -6.24
C VAL A 178 0.64 -3.40 -5.00
N VAL A 179 0.38 -2.15 -4.67
CA VAL A 179 0.83 -1.51 -3.43
C VAL A 179 -0.20 -1.77 -2.32
N LEU A 180 0.28 -2.15 -1.14
CA LEU A 180 -0.49 -2.61 0.02
C LEU A 180 0.00 -1.88 1.27
N TRP A 181 -0.85 -1.03 1.83
CA TRP A 181 -0.47 -0.03 2.80
C TRP A 181 -1.24 -0.13 4.12
N PRO A 182 -0.74 -1.00 5.02
CA PRO A 182 -0.91 -1.02 6.46
C PRO A 182 -1.21 0.27 7.20
N ILE A 183 -2.41 0.52 7.71
CA ILE A 183 -2.60 1.52 8.78
C ILE A 183 -3.15 0.82 10.02
N LEU A 184 -2.22 0.45 10.89
CA LEU A 184 -2.44 -0.24 12.15
C LEU A 184 -1.89 0.61 13.30
N ASP A 185 -2.53 0.50 14.47
CA ASP A 185 -1.89 0.83 15.73
C ASP A 185 -1.20 -0.42 16.27
N LEU A 186 0.12 -0.48 16.19
CA LEU A 186 0.90 -1.65 16.64
C LEU A 186 0.73 -1.95 18.13
N HIS A 187 0.17 -1.01 18.93
CA HIS A 187 -0.14 -1.17 20.35
C HIS A 187 -1.65 -1.23 20.62
N SER A 188 -2.47 -1.51 19.60
CA SER A 188 -3.90 -1.71 19.76
C SER A 188 -4.22 -2.80 20.79
N LYS A 189 -5.39 -2.68 21.43
CA LYS A 189 -5.93 -3.71 22.32
C LYS A 189 -6.64 -4.85 21.58
N TYR A 190 -6.92 -4.69 20.29
CA TYR A 190 -7.73 -5.63 19.51
C TYR A 190 -6.93 -6.75 18.85
N TYR A 191 -5.61 -6.62 18.77
CA TYR A 191 -4.70 -7.61 18.21
C TYR A 191 -3.38 -7.60 18.98
N PRO A 192 -2.54 -8.64 18.85
CA PRO A 192 -1.27 -8.72 19.58
C PRO A 192 -0.40 -7.48 19.37
N ARG A 193 0.30 -7.04 20.42
CA ARG A 193 1.26 -5.93 20.29
C ARG A 193 2.39 -6.33 19.37
N LEU A 194 2.72 -5.45 18.43
CA LEU A 194 3.77 -5.68 17.45
C LEU A 194 4.97 -4.75 17.69
N THR A 195 6.16 -5.32 17.65
CA THR A 195 7.39 -4.55 17.44
C THR A 195 7.52 -4.20 15.96
N VAL A 196 8.43 -3.28 15.61
CA VAL A 196 8.70 -2.96 14.20
C VAL A 196 9.15 -4.21 13.42
N ARG A 197 9.99 -5.05 14.04
CA ARG A 197 10.49 -6.28 13.43
C ARG A 197 9.38 -7.30 13.22
N SER A 198 8.54 -7.54 14.24
CA SER A 198 7.43 -8.49 14.12
C SER A 198 6.34 -7.98 13.17
N TYR A 199 6.14 -6.67 13.06
CA TYR A 199 5.27 -6.09 12.04
C TYR A 199 5.83 -6.29 10.62
N ALA A 200 7.12 -6.02 10.40
CA ALA A 200 7.76 -6.28 9.12
C ALA A 200 7.63 -7.76 8.72
N ARG A 201 7.90 -8.67 9.67
CA ARG A 201 7.76 -10.11 9.46
C ARG A 201 6.31 -10.52 9.16
N LEU A 202 5.33 -9.93 9.85
CA LEU A 202 3.92 -10.15 9.57
C LEU A 202 3.57 -9.81 8.12
N LEU A 203 4.06 -8.69 7.59
CA LEU A 203 3.80 -8.29 6.20
C LEU A 203 4.43 -9.26 5.19
N GLU A 204 5.68 -9.68 5.44
CA GLU A 204 6.38 -10.67 4.62
C GLU A 204 5.66 -12.01 4.59
N GLU A 205 5.29 -12.54 5.75
CA GLU A 205 4.61 -13.84 5.85
C GLU A 205 3.17 -13.79 5.29
N THR A 206 2.46 -12.66 5.44
CA THR A 206 1.16 -12.45 4.78
C THR A 206 1.32 -12.54 3.27
N THR A 207 2.38 -11.93 2.74
CA THR A 207 2.67 -11.88 1.30
C THR A 207 3.12 -13.24 0.78
N GLN A 208 3.95 -13.97 1.53
CA GLN A 208 4.34 -15.33 1.20
C GLN A 208 3.13 -16.27 1.18
N ALA A 209 2.23 -16.17 2.17
CA ALA A 209 1.05 -17.03 2.25
C ALA A 209 0.12 -16.86 1.05
N ILE A 210 -0.17 -15.64 0.61
CA ILE A 210 -1.05 -15.44 -0.57
C ILE A 210 -0.38 -15.85 -1.90
N LEU A 211 0.94 -15.86 -1.97
CA LEU A 211 1.69 -16.36 -3.12
C LEU A 211 1.68 -17.89 -3.18
N ALA A 212 1.71 -18.55 -2.02
CA ALA A 212 1.57 -19.99 -1.90
C ALA A 212 0.12 -20.47 -2.16
N ASP A 213 -0.88 -19.80 -1.57
CA ASP A 213 -2.30 -20.16 -1.65
C ASP A 213 -2.93 -19.88 -3.04
N GLY A 214 -2.27 -19.09 -3.89
CA GLY A 214 -2.71 -18.76 -5.24
C GLY A 214 -2.22 -19.78 -6.29
N PRO A 215 -1.59 -19.34 -7.39
CA PRO A 215 -1.04 -20.25 -8.41
C PRO A 215 0.24 -20.98 -8.00
N GLY A 216 0.60 -20.94 -6.71
CA GLY A 216 1.70 -21.72 -6.15
C GLY A 216 3.09 -21.16 -6.47
N VAL A 217 3.32 -19.88 -6.22
CA VAL A 217 4.67 -19.29 -6.35
C VAL A 217 5.48 -19.60 -5.10
N GLN A 218 6.51 -20.43 -5.25
CA GLN A 218 7.43 -20.76 -4.15
C GLN A 218 8.33 -19.57 -3.82
N THR A 219 8.41 -19.24 -2.53
CA THR A 219 9.12 -18.05 -2.05
C THR A 219 9.83 -18.29 -0.72
N TYR A 220 10.84 -17.48 -0.43
CA TYR A 220 11.54 -17.44 0.85
C TYR A 220 11.67 -16.00 1.36
N LEU A 221 12.03 -15.89 2.64
CA LEU A 221 12.27 -14.63 3.34
C LEU A 221 13.77 -14.56 3.68
N SER A 222 14.41 -13.43 3.37
CA SER A 222 15.82 -13.17 3.73
C SER A 222 15.89 -12.47 5.07
N GLU A 223 16.85 -12.83 5.92
CA GLU A 223 17.12 -12.15 7.19
C GLU A 223 17.74 -10.75 6.97
N ASP A 224 18.54 -10.60 5.92
CA ASP A 224 19.32 -9.39 5.65
C ASP A 224 18.60 -8.44 4.67
N ASP A 225 17.72 -8.97 3.84
CA ASP A 225 17.06 -8.19 2.78
C ASP A 225 15.53 -8.25 2.87
N PRO A 226 14.91 -7.24 3.50
CA PRO A 226 13.46 -7.19 3.66
C PRO A 226 12.69 -7.32 2.34
N GLY A 227 11.58 -8.06 2.42
CA GLY A 227 10.71 -8.38 1.31
C GLY A 227 10.59 -9.89 1.07
N VAL A 228 9.87 -10.24 0.00
CA VAL A 228 9.64 -11.64 -0.39
C VAL A 228 10.43 -11.95 -1.66
N TRP A 229 11.08 -13.10 -1.68
CA TRP A 229 11.99 -13.54 -2.73
C TRP A 229 11.51 -14.85 -3.35
N ALA A 230 11.61 -15.00 -4.68
CA ALA A 230 11.21 -16.23 -5.36
C ALA A 230 12.24 -17.34 -5.15
N GLU A 231 11.80 -18.56 -4.82
CA GLU A 231 12.69 -19.69 -4.52
C GLU A 231 13.38 -20.24 -5.78
N ALA A 232 12.68 -20.18 -6.93
CA ALA A 232 13.21 -20.60 -8.23
C ALA A 232 14.53 -19.89 -8.62
N ALA A 233 14.80 -18.73 -8.01
CA ALA A 233 16.03 -17.96 -8.13
C ALA A 233 17.30 -18.75 -7.75
N ARG A 234 17.22 -19.71 -6.82
CA ARG A 234 18.40 -20.51 -6.45
C ARG A 234 18.72 -21.61 -7.44
N GLN A 235 17.75 -22.06 -8.24
CA GLN A 235 17.88 -23.25 -9.09
C GLN A 235 17.90 -22.94 -10.60
N ARG A 236 17.23 -21.88 -11.08
CA ARG A 236 17.03 -21.62 -12.53
C ARG A 236 17.89 -20.50 -13.11
N THR A 237 18.36 -19.56 -12.31
CA THR A 237 19.07 -18.35 -12.77
C THR A 237 20.55 -18.34 -12.41
N GLY A 238 21.16 -19.52 -12.22
CA GLY A 238 22.56 -19.61 -11.80
C GLY A 238 22.83 -19.01 -10.41
N GLY A 239 21.82 -18.92 -9.55
CA GLY A 239 21.93 -18.39 -8.19
C GLY A 239 21.54 -16.92 -8.01
N GLN A 240 21.06 -16.23 -9.06
CA GLN A 240 20.64 -14.83 -8.96
C GLN A 240 19.32 -14.69 -8.20
N GLU A 241 19.34 -14.02 -7.04
CA GLU A 241 18.18 -13.81 -6.17
C GLU A 241 17.18 -12.81 -6.78
N ARG A 242 15.88 -13.17 -6.81
CA ARG A 242 14.83 -12.33 -7.43
C ARG A 242 13.74 -11.95 -6.43
N LYS A 243 13.55 -10.65 -6.22
CA LYS A 243 12.55 -10.11 -5.30
C LYS A 243 11.19 -9.99 -5.99
N ILE A 244 10.17 -10.63 -5.43
CA ILE A 244 8.78 -10.57 -5.93
C ILE A 244 7.95 -9.51 -5.19
N ALA A 245 8.29 -9.19 -3.94
CA ALA A 245 7.63 -8.12 -3.21
C ALA A 245 8.64 -7.28 -2.42
N ALA A 246 8.61 -5.96 -2.64
CA ALA A 246 9.36 -5.00 -1.84
C ALA A 246 8.57 -4.63 -0.59
N MET A 247 9.29 -4.31 0.50
CA MET A 247 8.68 -3.84 1.74
C MET A 247 9.43 -2.61 2.25
N GLY A 248 8.66 -1.58 2.61
CA GLY A 248 9.16 -0.36 3.22
C GLY A 248 8.09 0.26 4.10
N VAL A 249 8.31 0.22 5.41
CA VAL A 249 7.36 0.74 6.40
C VAL A 249 7.87 2.03 7.05
N HIS A 250 6.94 2.83 7.53
CA HIS A 250 7.22 4.00 8.34
C HIS A 250 6.25 4.05 9.53
N LEU A 251 6.73 4.37 10.72
CA LEU A 251 5.92 4.41 11.94
C LEU A 251 5.98 5.80 12.57
N ARG A 252 4.83 6.30 13.02
CA ARG A 252 4.73 7.49 13.86
C ARG A 252 3.83 7.19 15.06
N ARG A 253 4.34 7.34 16.28
CA ARG A 253 3.61 6.97 17.52
C ARG A 253 2.98 5.57 17.45
N HIS A 254 3.69 4.58 16.91
CA HIS A 254 3.20 3.21 16.66
C HIS A 254 2.03 3.10 15.67
N ILE A 255 1.75 4.13 14.88
CA ILE A 255 0.81 4.05 13.74
C ILE A 255 1.61 3.79 12.47
N SER A 256 1.28 2.70 11.77
CA SER A 256 1.94 2.34 10.52
C SER A 256 1.53 3.21 9.35
N GLY A 257 2.44 3.32 8.40
CA GLY A 257 2.26 3.88 7.07
C GLY A 257 3.21 3.20 6.10
N LEU A 258 2.99 3.43 4.81
CA LEU A 258 3.58 2.67 3.71
C LEU A 258 3.30 1.16 3.88
N GLY A 259 4.14 0.26 3.36
CA GLY A 259 3.87 -1.18 3.45
C GLY A 259 4.60 -2.02 2.42
N THR A 260 3.84 -2.88 1.74
CA THR A 260 4.34 -3.87 0.78
C THR A 260 3.98 -3.45 -0.65
N ALA A 261 4.83 -3.79 -1.60
CA ALA A 261 4.57 -3.65 -3.03
C ALA A 261 4.83 -4.99 -3.71
N LEU A 262 3.75 -5.67 -4.14
CA LEU A 262 3.78 -6.99 -4.77
C LEU A 262 3.79 -6.86 -6.29
N ASN A 263 4.80 -7.44 -6.94
CA ASN A 263 4.88 -7.53 -8.39
C ASN A 263 3.98 -8.67 -8.88
N VAL A 264 2.84 -8.33 -9.48
CA VAL A 264 1.89 -9.33 -10.00
C VAL A 264 2.21 -9.63 -11.46
N ASP A 265 2.07 -8.63 -12.33
CA ASP A 265 2.29 -8.76 -13.77
C ASP A 265 3.08 -7.58 -14.35
N VAL A 266 3.79 -6.84 -13.49
CA VAL A 266 4.77 -5.84 -13.91
C VAL A 266 5.87 -6.49 -14.75
N ALA A 267 6.32 -5.78 -15.78
CA ALA A 267 7.44 -6.19 -16.60
C ALA A 267 8.73 -6.20 -15.74
N VAL A 268 9.45 -7.31 -15.78
CA VAL A 268 10.68 -7.55 -15.01
C VAL A 268 11.84 -8.05 -15.88
N ASP A 269 11.54 -8.31 -17.16
CA ASP A 269 12.45 -8.76 -18.19
C ASP A 269 12.39 -7.80 -19.39
N GLY A 270 13.40 -7.84 -20.26
CA GLY A 270 13.53 -6.94 -21.41
C GLY A 270 14.43 -5.74 -21.12
N ASP A 271 14.48 -4.81 -22.09
CA ASP A 271 15.27 -3.59 -21.99
C ASP A 271 14.60 -2.53 -21.12
N GLU A 272 15.29 -1.41 -20.90
CA GLU A 272 14.81 -0.30 -20.08
C GLU A 272 13.55 0.40 -20.61
N ALA A 273 13.17 0.21 -21.87
CA ALA A 273 11.94 0.77 -22.41
C ALA A 273 10.70 0.07 -21.81
N PHE A 274 10.82 -1.20 -21.42
CA PHE A 274 9.73 -1.98 -20.82
C PHE A 274 9.97 -2.34 -19.36
N ASN A 275 11.23 -2.62 -19.00
CA ASN A 275 11.62 -3.07 -17.66
C ASN A 275 12.07 -1.90 -16.78
N PRO A 276 11.23 -1.43 -15.84
CA PRO A 276 11.59 -0.32 -14.97
C PRO A 276 12.77 -0.66 -14.03
N TRP A 277 12.97 -1.94 -13.72
CA TRP A 277 14.04 -2.39 -12.83
C TRP A 277 15.41 -2.34 -13.48
N ALA A 278 15.49 -2.27 -14.82
CA ALA A 278 16.76 -2.15 -15.54
C ALA A 278 17.35 -0.73 -15.49
N ARG A 279 16.59 0.27 -15.03
CA ARG A 279 17.00 1.69 -15.01
C ARG A 279 17.83 2.10 -13.80
N PHE A 280 17.89 1.25 -12.79
CA PHE A 280 18.64 1.47 -11.55
C PHE A 280 19.15 0.15 -11.01
N VAL A 281 20.06 0.18 -10.03
CA VAL A 281 20.53 -1.03 -9.33
C VAL A 281 19.59 -1.31 -8.14
N PRO A 282 18.71 -2.32 -8.19
CA PRO A 282 17.77 -2.57 -7.11
C PRO A 282 18.51 -2.98 -5.84
N CYS A 283 18.09 -2.41 -4.70
CA CYS A 283 18.70 -2.66 -3.39
C CYS A 283 20.20 -2.35 -3.28
N GLY A 284 20.84 -1.75 -4.30
CA GLY A 284 22.28 -1.44 -4.30
C GLY A 284 23.19 -2.68 -4.24
N LEU A 285 22.66 -3.85 -4.59
CA LEU A 285 23.37 -5.13 -4.51
C LEU A 285 23.47 -5.74 -5.91
N GLU A 286 24.70 -5.92 -6.38
CA GLU A 286 24.97 -6.71 -7.59
C GLU A 286 24.49 -8.15 -7.38
N GLY A 287 23.83 -8.74 -8.38
CA GLY A 287 23.30 -10.11 -8.31
C GLY A 287 21.89 -10.26 -7.75
N LYS A 288 21.16 -9.16 -7.49
CA LYS A 288 19.73 -9.20 -7.11
C LYS A 288 18.87 -8.46 -8.14
N THR A 289 17.75 -9.06 -8.53
CA THR A 289 16.80 -8.48 -9.50
C THR A 289 15.37 -8.51 -8.96
N ALA A 290 14.44 -7.93 -9.71
CA ALA A 290 13.01 -8.08 -9.47
C ALA A 290 12.45 -9.25 -10.28
N THR A 291 11.34 -9.81 -9.81
CA THR A 291 10.48 -10.74 -10.57
C THR A 291 9.02 -10.40 -10.31
N SER A 292 8.10 -11.07 -11.00
CA SER A 292 6.64 -10.92 -10.83
C SER A 292 5.97 -12.28 -10.77
N VAL A 293 4.74 -12.34 -10.25
CA VAL A 293 3.93 -13.57 -10.26
C VAL A 293 3.84 -14.14 -11.68
N ARG A 294 3.52 -13.30 -12.68
CA ARG A 294 3.45 -13.71 -14.09
C ARG A 294 4.76 -14.33 -14.58
N ALA A 295 5.90 -13.72 -14.26
CA ALA A 295 7.22 -14.22 -14.65
C ALA A 295 7.57 -15.56 -13.96
N GLU A 296 7.21 -15.74 -12.69
CA GLU A 296 7.47 -17.00 -11.96
C GLU A 296 6.59 -18.17 -12.40
N LEU A 297 5.36 -17.89 -12.84
CA LEU A 297 4.43 -18.91 -13.34
C LEU A 297 4.68 -19.27 -14.80
N GLY A 298 5.15 -18.31 -15.60
CA GLY A 298 5.18 -18.42 -17.05
C GLY A 298 3.82 -18.11 -17.70
N GLU A 299 3.85 -17.80 -18.99
CA GLU A 299 2.70 -17.31 -19.76
C GLU A 299 1.51 -18.28 -19.79
N ASP A 300 1.76 -19.58 -19.93
CA ASP A 300 0.69 -20.58 -20.04
C ASP A 300 -0.10 -20.68 -18.74
N SER A 301 0.60 -20.83 -17.60
CA SER A 301 -0.03 -20.88 -16.27
C SER A 301 -0.68 -19.54 -15.89
N TRP A 302 -0.08 -18.41 -16.26
CA TRP A 302 -0.68 -17.09 -16.06
C TRP A 302 -2.02 -16.92 -16.80
N ARG A 303 -2.09 -17.36 -18.07
CA ARG A 303 -3.32 -17.28 -18.87
C ARG A 303 -4.41 -18.23 -18.39
N GLN A 304 -4.01 -19.41 -17.89
CA GLN A 304 -4.93 -20.40 -17.34
C GLN A 304 -5.43 -20.04 -15.93
N LEU A 305 -4.91 -18.97 -15.33
CA LEU A 305 -5.33 -18.49 -14.02
C LEU A 305 -6.80 -18.03 -14.07
N SER A 306 -7.72 -18.96 -13.82
CA SER A 306 -9.17 -18.73 -13.82
C SER A 306 -9.64 -17.83 -12.67
N LEU A 307 -8.72 -17.47 -11.76
CA LEU A 307 -9.00 -16.81 -10.49
C LEU A 307 -9.51 -15.38 -10.64
N ALA A 308 -9.30 -14.74 -11.80
CA ALA A 308 -9.73 -13.36 -12.05
C ALA A 308 -9.45 -13.00 -13.51
N GLY A 309 -10.41 -12.35 -14.18
CA GLY A 309 -10.43 -12.07 -15.63
C GLY A 309 -9.13 -11.46 -16.23
N ASP A 310 -9.14 -10.17 -16.50
CA ASP A 310 -7.97 -9.46 -17.05
C ASP A 310 -6.89 -9.20 -15.99
N GLY A 311 -5.77 -8.57 -16.39
CA GLY A 311 -4.67 -8.27 -15.45
C GLY A 311 -5.12 -7.42 -14.26
N LYS A 312 -6.03 -6.45 -14.48
CA LYS A 312 -6.60 -5.61 -13.40
C LYS A 312 -7.34 -6.46 -12.37
N THR A 313 -8.21 -7.36 -12.84
CA THR A 313 -8.96 -8.25 -11.95
C THR A 313 -8.02 -9.14 -11.14
N LYS A 314 -6.94 -9.67 -11.75
CA LYS A 314 -5.95 -10.51 -11.05
C LYS A 314 -5.22 -9.73 -9.95
N ARG A 315 -4.87 -8.47 -10.21
CA ARG A 315 -4.27 -7.57 -9.22
C ARG A 315 -5.20 -7.27 -8.05
N GLU A 316 -6.47 -6.97 -8.32
CA GLU A 316 -7.48 -6.73 -7.27
C GLU A 316 -7.73 -7.99 -6.43
N TRP A 317 -7.73 -9.17 -7.05
CA TRP A 317 -7.79 -10.44 -6.32
C TRP A 317 -6.65 -10.57 -5.32
N TYR A 318 -5.39 -10.33 -5.75
CA TYR A 318 -4.25 -10.35 -4.85
C TYR A 318 -4.38 -9.33 -3.72
N ALA A 319 -4.87 -8.11 -4.02
CA ALA A 319 -5.07 -7.08 -3.01
C ALA A 319 -6.06 -7.52 -1.92
N ARG A 320 -7.20 -8.08 -2.33
CA ARG A 320 -8.23 -8.59 -1.42
C ARG A 320 -7.73 -9.78 -0.61
N ARG A 321 -7.12 -10.78 -1.25
CA ARG A 321 -6.57 -11.96 -0.57
C ARG A 321 -5.51 -11.58 0.46
N TRP A 322 -4.69 -10.58 0.14
CA TRP A 322 -3.68 -10.06 1.07
C TRP A 322 -4.32 -9.43 2.31
N ALA A 323 -5.38 -8.64 2.15
CA ALA A 323 -6.11 -8.06 3.29
C ALA A 323 -6.77 -9.16 4.14
N GLU A 324 -7.41 -10.16 3.52
CA GLU A 324 -8.00 -11.32 4.21
C GLU A 324 -6.96 -12.10 5.03
N GLU A 325 -5.79 -12.38 4.44
CA GLU A 325 -4.70 -13.09 5.14
C GLU A 325 -4.09 -12.23 6.26
N LEU A 326 -3.97 -10.90 6.09
CA LEU A 326 -3.54 -10.01 7.17
C LEU A 326 -4.52 -10.04 8.34
N ALA A 327 -5.83 -9.95 8.08
CA ALA A 327 -6.87 -9.99 9.11
C ALA A 327 -6.80 -11.29 9.93
N LYS A 328 -6.70 -12.43 9.22
CA LYS A 328 -6.52 -13.76 9.81
C LYS A 328 -5.28 -13.82 10.71
N ARG A 329 -4.14 -13.30 10.25
CA ARG A 329 -2.89 -13.30 11.03
C ARG A 329 -2.91 -12.35 12.23
N LEU A 330 -3.67 -11.26 12.14
CA LEU A 330 -3.92 -10.36 13.27
C LEU A 330 -4.92 -10.94 14.28
N GLY A 331 -5.66 -12.00 13.93
CA GLY A 331 -6.70 -12.58 14.77
C GLY A 331 -7.97 -11.72 14.83
N VAL A 332 -8.26 -10.95 13.78
CA VAL A 332 -9.44 -10.08 13.69
C VAL A 332 -10.33 -10.46 12.50
N GLY A 333 -11.59 -10.06 12.54
CA GLY A 333 -12.49 -10.16 11.39
C GLY A 333 -12.07 -9.23 10.25
N ILE A 334 -12.66 -9.42 9.07
CA ILE A 334 -12.52 -8.53 7.92
C ILE A 334 -13.90 -7.99 7.56
N ALA A 335 -13.99 -6.69 7.32
CA ALA A 335 -15.22 -6.09 6.83
C ALA A 335 -15.62 -6.74 5.49
N PRO A 336 -16.91 -7.04 5.26
CA PRO A 336 -17.35 -7.89 4.16
C PRO A 336 -17.13 -7.28 2.76
N THR A 337 -16.97 -5.96 2.69
CA THR A 337 -16.93 -5.21 1.43
C THR A 337 -15.63 -4.41 1.31
N THR A 338 -14.92 -4.61 0.20
CA THR A 338 -13.86 -3.69 -0.24
C THR A 338 -14.50 -2.38 -0.68
N VAL A 339 -14.08 -1.26 -0.08
CA VAL A 339 -14.56 0.07 -0.47
C VAL A 339 -13.66 0.63 -1.56
N HIS A 340 -14.23 0.92 -2.73
CA HIS A 340 -13.52 1.56 -3.82
C HIS A 340 -13.56 3.08 -3.67
N GLN A 341 -12.39 3.70 -3.70
CA GLN A 341 -12.20 5.14 -3.54
C GLN A 341 -11.50 5.70 -4.77
N ARG A 342 -12.17 6.61 -5.49
CA ARG A 342 -11.54 7.32 -6.60
C ARG A 342 -10.72 8.50 -6.11
N LEU A 343 -9.51 8.62 -6.64
CA LEU A 343 -8.60 9.74 -6.44
C LEU A 343 -8.53 10.56 -7.73
N GLY A 344 -8.77 11.87 -7.65
CA GLY A 344 -8.80 12.80 -8.78
C GLY A 344 -8.31 14.19 -8.42
#